data_AF-A0A0H4KPZ9-F1
#
_entry.id   AF-A0A0H4KPZ9-F1
#
_cell.length_a   1.000
_cell.length_b   1.000
_cell.length_c   1.000
_cell.angle_alpha   90.00
_cell.angle_beta   90.00
_cell.angle_gamma   90.00
#
_symmetry.space_group_name_H-M   'P 1'
#
loop_
_entity.id
_entity.type
_entity.pdbx_description
1 polymer ?
#
loop_
_entity_poly.entity_id
_entity_poly.type
_entity_poly.pdbx_seq_one_letter_code
_entity_poly.pdbx_strand_id
1 'polypeptide(L)'
;MISSVSKGVIKAGLTEGSYYANKYIGAKRLDPNNLYGIESPLLKEAMKYIGVDYSSNGKTPEEGFNSARFVQYVFEQALHLKVPGNSSEQWSLGEDILKENLQPGDVLFFKNADTGNITTTAFYVGKGRMIYSSSTKGITIIEFKDSSYWNSRFYGAKRITEVRDIDREDPLISEALKYIGAPYLESGKTPSGFDCSGFTKYVYEKALGIYLPGAPEQQWKLGTPVKKEDIEVGDLVFFENTHRPGISHVGIYAGNNQMIHASRTGSAEVRINYLSYNFYTEKFAGIRRVKNLTIPKDIPVVKEAIDLLNVPYKSGGTSPEGFDTSGFVQYVYKQIGMDLPRYGKNMLQEGTEVKEEDLQPGDIVFFKSSSIIPAIYVGNGQIAVVSRTEGVRITNYKVSSYWNPIYYSARRLNVEG
;
A
#
# COMPACT_ATOMS: atom_id res chain seq x y z
N MET A 1 31.55 42.22 46.17
CA MET A 1 32.34 42.02 44.94
C MET A 1 32.23 40.54 44.58
N ILE A 2 31.53 40.22 43.50
CA ILE A 2 31.53 38.89 42.88
C ILE A 2 31.96 39.11 41.44
N SER A 3 33.13 38.55 41.11
CA SER A 3 33.78 38.64 39.80
C SER A 3 33.25 37.54 38.87
N SER A 4 32.77 37.97 37.70
CA SER A 4 32.43 37.22 36.48
C SER A 4 31.51 35.98 36.58
N VAL A 5 30.45 36.00 35.76
CA VAL A 5 29.77 34.78 35.31
C VAL A 5 29.57 34.88 33.80
N SER A 6 30.40 34.15 33.05
CA SER A 6 30.07 33.70 31.72
C SER A 6 29.33 32.36 31.85
N LYS A 7 28.26 32.20 31.07
CA LYS A 7 27.38 31.00 30.94
C LYS A 7 26.38 30.77 32.08
N GLY A 8 25.10 30.85 31.71
CA GLY A 8 23.96 30.42 32.51
C GLY A 8 22.80 31.42 32.42
N VAL A 9 21.64 30.98 31.93
CA VAL A 9 20.40 31.76 32.08
C VAL A 9 20.04 31.73 33.57
N ILE A 10 20.22 32.85 34.27
CA ILE A 10 19.79 32.98 35.66
C ILE A 10 18.27 33.21 35.66
N LYS A 11 17.51 32.28 36.23
CA LYS A 11 16.08 32.46 36.52
C LYS A 11 15.98 33.16 37.89
N ALA A 12 15.97 34.48 37.90
CA ALA A 12 15.75 35.27 39.11
C ALA A 12 14.34 35.88 39.09
N GLY A 13 13.63 35.83 40.22
CA GLY A 13 12.37 36.54 40.39
C GLY A 13 12.63 38.05 40.47
N LEU A 14 11.82 38.85 39.76
CA LEU A 14 11.84 40.30 39.90
C LEU A 14 11.11 40.66 41.21
N THR A 15 11.86 40.80 42.29
CA THR A 15 11.35 41.41 43.53
C THR A 15 11.62 42.92 43.53
N GLU A 16 10.70 43.69 44.10
CA GLU A 16 10.87 45.14 44.29
C GLU A 16 12.16 45.44 45.06
N GLY A 17 12.95 46.38 44.54
CA GLY A 17 14.23 46.79 45.13
C GLY A 17 15.49 46.09 44.57
N SER A 18 15.37 45.14 43.64
CA SER A 18 16.55 44.55 42.98
C SER A 18 17.17 45.46 41.93
N TYR A 19 18.49 45.34 41.69
CA TYR A 19 19.25 46.11 40.67
C TYR A 19 18.62 46.05 39.27
N TYR A 20 17.91 44.97 38.94
CA TYR A 20 17.24 44.78 37.66
C TYR A 20 15.79 45.28 37.65
N ALA A 21 15.12 45.42 38.80
CA ALA A 21 13.72 45.84 38.86
C ALA A 21 13.48 47.19 38.18
N ASN A 22 14.35 48.17 38.44
CA ASN A 22 14.19 49.53 37.91
C ASN A 22 14.52 49.67 36.41
N LYS A 23 15.23 48.69 35.81
CA LYS A 23 15.60 48.68 34.39
C LYS A 23 14.53 48.06 33.48
N TYR A 24 13.56 47.36 34.05
CA TYR A 24 12.53 46.61 33.31
C TYR A 24 11.09 47.01 33.71
N ILE A 25 10.89 48.19 34.32
CA ILE A 25 9.58 48.72 34.74
C ILE A 25 8.57 48.83 33.57
N GLY A 26 9.04 48.84 32.31
CA GLY A 26 8.19 48.81 31.10
C GLY A 26 8.11 47.46 30.37
N ALA A 27 8.73 46.38 30.88
CA ALA A 27 8.78 45.10 30.19
C ALA A 27 7.47 44.32 30.37
N LYS A 28 6.61 44.35 29.34
CA LYS A 28 5.41 43.51 29.28
C LYS A 28 5.81 42.07 28.92
N ARG A 29 5.33 41.07 29.67
CA ARG A 29 5.37 39.67 29.21
C ARG A 29 4.53 39.60 27.93
N LEU A 30 5.18 39.46 26.79
CA LEU A 30 4.47 39.26 25.52
C LEU A 30 3.92 37.84 25.53
N ASP A 31 2.61 37.70 25.32
CA ASP A 31 2.00 36.42 25.01
C ASP A 31 2.58 35.94 23.66
N PRO A 32 3.26 34.78 23.60
CA PRO A 32 3.81 34.25 22.36
C PRO A 32 2.77 34.15 21.24
N ASN A 33 1.49 33.95 21.58
CA ASN A 33 0.40 33.88 20.61
C ASN A 33 0.14 35.23 19.92
N ASN A 34 0.42 36.35 20.62
CA ASN A 34 0.22 37.71 20.12
C ASN A 34 1.44 38.28 19.35
N LEU A 35 2.63 37.64 19.48
CA LEU A 35 3.86 38.08 18.80
C LEU A 35 3.86 37.75 17.29
N TYR A 36 3.04 36.78 16.87
CA TYR A 36 3.12 36.20 15.53
C TYR A 36 1.78 36.17 14.77
N GLY A 37 0.64 36.51 15.41
CA GLY A 37 -0.68 36.44 14.76
C GLY A 37 -1.07 35.03 14.34
N ILE A 38 -0.81 34.03 15.19
CA ILE A 38 -0.90 32.61 14.84
C ILE A 38 -2.33 32.09 15.05
N GLU A 39 -3.08 31.93 13.97
CA GLU A 39 -4.38 31.25 14.00
C GLU A 39 -4.26 29.72 13.83
N SER A 40 -3.12 29.22 13.34
CA SER A 40 -2.89 27.79 13.08
C SER A 40 -2.82 26.94 14.36
N PRO A 41 -3.66 25.90 14.53
CA PRO A 41 -3.58 24.95 15.65
C PRO A 41 -2.22 24.26 15.76
N LEU A 42 -1.62 23.90 14.61
CA LEU A 42 -0.30 23.26 14.56
C LEU A 42 0.78 24.16 15.15
N LEU A 43 0.76 25.45 14.82
CA LEU A 43 1.74 26.38 15.36
C LEU A 43 1.49 26.70 16.83
N LYS A 44 0.22 26.84 17.26
CA LYS A 44 -0.11 26.98 18.70
C LYS A 44 0.47 25.83 19.51
N GLU A 45 0.36 24.61 18.98
CA GLU A 45 0.92 23.42 19.60
C GLU A 45 2.46 23.40 19.54
N ALA A 46 3.05 23.60 18.36
CA ALA A 46 4.50 23.60 18.14
C ALA A 46 5.25 24.58 19.06
N MET A 47 4.67 25.77 19.30
CA MET A 47 5.27 26.81 20.13
C MET A 47 5.45 26.41 21.60
N LYS A 48 4.65 25.46 22.12
CA LYS A 48 4.78 24.96 23.50
C LYS A 48 6.11 24.27 23.76
N TYR A 49 6.74 23.76 22.71
CA TYR A 49 7.92 22.89 22.80
C TYR A 49 9.23 23.63 22.51
N ILE A 50 9.23 24.95 22.33
CA ILE A 50 10.47 25.72 22.15
C ILE A 50 11.44 25.43 23.30
N GLY A 51 12.67 25.04 22.94
CA GLY A 51 13.72 24.67 23.89
C GLY A 51 13.75 23.20 24.30
N VAL A 52 12.79 22.36 23.86
CA VAL A 52 12.91 20.91 24.00
C VAL A 52 14.13 20.42 23.20
N ASP A 53 14.94 19.56 23.79
CA ASP A 53 16.21 19.11 23.23
C ASP A 53 16.04 18.29 21.94
N TYR A 54 17.10 18.29 21.14
CA TYR A 54 17.19 17.40 19.99
C TYR A 54 17.54 15.99 20.43
N SER A 55 16.87 15.01 19.84
CA SER A 55 17.20 13.59 19.98
C SER A 55 16.98 12.87 18.65
N SER A 56 17.97 12.12 18.18
CA SER A 56 17.87 11.41 16.90
C SER A 56 16.73 10.38 16.89
N ASN A 57 16.42 9.79 18.05
CA ASN A 57 15.46 8.69 18.21
C ASN A 57 14.27 9.03 19.11
N GLY A 58 14.29 10.19 19.79
CA GLY A 58 13.25 10.60 20.73
C GLY A 58 11.92 10.90 20.04
N LYS A 59 10.84 10.58 20.74
CA LYS A 59 9.45 10.65 20.26
C LYS A 59 8.55 11.47 21.18
N THR A 60 9.06 11.94 22.31
CA THR A 60 8.31 12.71 23.31
C THR A 60 9.10 13.93 23.75
N PRO A 61 8.45 14.93 24.38
CA PRO A 61 9.15 16.11 24.89
C PRO A 61 10.25 15.80 25.90
N GLU A 62 10.11 14.73 26.69
CA GLU A 62 11.08 14.30 27.68
C GLU A 62 12.31 13.64 27.05
N GLU A 63 12.11 12.90 25.96
CA GLU A 63 13.18 12.26 25.20
C GLU A 63 13.90 13.22 24.25
N GLY A 64 13.24 14.33 23.90
CA GLY A 64 13.62 15.21 22.79
C GLY A 64 13.11 14.70 21.44
N PHE A 65 13.35 15.48 20.38
CA PHE A 65 12.86 15.15 19.04
C PHE A 65 13.92 15.35 17.96
N ASN A 66 13.85 14.54 16.90
CA ASN A 66 14.37 14.95 15.60
C ASN A 66 13.31 15.76 14.85
N SER A 67 13.65 16.34 13.70
CA SER A 67 12.73 17.21 12.96
C SER A 67 11.43 16.50 12.57
N ALA A 68 11.50 15.27 12.05
CA ALA A 68 10.34 14.49 11.64
C ALA A 68 9.44 14.08 12.82
N ARG A 69 10.04 13.63 13.92
CA ARG A 69 9.31 13.25 15.14
C ARG A 69 8.65 14.44 15.81
N PHE A 70 9.28 15.61 15.76
CA PHE A 70 8.65 16.84 16.22
C PHE A 70 7.39 17.18 15.42
N VAL A 71 7.48 17.18 14.09
CA VAL A 71 6.32 17.42 13.21
C VAL A 71 5.23 16.37 13.47
N GLN A 72 5.60 15.09 13.55
CA GLN A 72 4.67 14.01 13.86
C GLN A 72 3.92 14.24 15.16
N TYR A 73 4.65 14.54 16.23
CA TYR A 73 4.09 14.75 17.55
C TYR A 73 3.12 15.95 17.55
N VAL A 74 3.49 17.07 16.91
CA VAL A 74 2.63 18.25 16.80
C VAL A 74 1.33 17.96 16.06
N PHE A 75 1.36 17.21 14.94
CA PHE A 75 0.15 16.81 14.23
C PHE A 75 -0.76 15.92 15.10
N GLU A 76 -0.18 14.99 15.84
CA GLU A 76 -0.93 14.08 16.71
C GLU A 76 -1.59 14.82 17.89
N GLN A 77 -0.91 15.80 18.48
CA GLN A 77 -1.45 16.59 19.58
C GLN A 77 -2.47 17.65 19.12
N ALA A 78 -2.18 18.36 18.02
CA ALA A 78 -2.99 19.49 17.60
C ALA A 78 -4.25 19.08 16.83
N LEU A 79 -4.14 18.05 15.98
CA LEU A 79 -5.16 17.68 15.01
C LEU A 79 -5.57 16.20 15.11
N HIS A 80 -4.98 15.42 16.02
CA HIS A 80 -5.16 13.97 16.10
C HIS A 80 -4.81 13.24 14.80
N LEU A 81 -3.90 13.81 14.00
CA LEU A 81 -3.44 13.24 12.75
C LEU A 81 -2.10 12.52 12.94
N LYS A 82 -2.04 11.24 12.58
CA LYS A 82 -0.81 10.45 12.63
C LYS A 82 -0.07 10.54 11.29
N VAL A 83 0.78 11.56 11.16
CA VAL A 83 1.71 11.65 10.02
C VAL A 83 2.93 10.72 10.23
N PRO A 84 3.66 10.33 9.17
CA PRO A 84 4.85 9.50 9.28
C PRO A 84 5.95 10.06 10.20
N GLY A 85 6.77 9.19 10.77
CA GLY A 85 7.89 9.56 11.65
C GLY A 85 9.19 9.93 10.92
N ASN A 86 9.17 10.05 9.58
CA ASN A 86 10.31 10.46 8.77
C ASN A 86 9.92 11.51 7.72
N SER A 87 10.85 12.41 7.42
CA SER A 87 10.60 13.59 6.59
C SER A 87 10.26 13.23 5.13
N SER A 88 10.84 12.18 4.57
CA SER A 88 10.57 11.77 3.18
C SER A 88 9.16 11.22 3.00
N GLU A 89 8.64 10.43 3.96
CA GLU A 89 7.26 9.96 3.93
C GLU A 89 6.29 11.10 4.21
N GLN A 90 6.62 12.02 5.13
CA GLN A 90 5.80 13.22 5.36
C GLN A 90 5.67 14.11 4.11
N TRP A 91 6.70 14.19 3.27
CA TRP A 91 6.65 14.91 1.98
C TRP A 91 5.56 14.38 1.03
N SER A 92 5.04 13.19 1.31
CA SER A 92 4.07 12.53 0.43
C SER A 92 2.63 12.80 0.82
N LEU A 93 2.45 13.61 1.86
CA LEU A 93 1.16 14.03 2.38
C LEU A 93 0.79 15.42 1.87
N GLY A 94 -0.50 15.68 1.85
CA GLY A 94 -1.05 17.00 1.63
C GLY A 94 -0.82 17.55 0.22
N GLU A 95 -1.21 18.82 0.06
CA GLU A 95 -1.14 19.53 -1.22
C GLU A 95 0.21 20.24 -1.37
N ASP A 96 0.76 20.25 -2.58
CA ASP A 96 1.96 21.03 -2.91
C ASP A 96 1.67 22.53 -2.81
N ILE A 97 2.48 23.23 -2.01
CA ILE A 97 2.39 24.68 -1.84
C ILE A 97 3.60 25.36 -2.45
N LEU A 98 3.34 26.24 -3.42
CA LEU A 98 4.36 27.14 -3.96
C LEU A 98 4.88 28.06 -2.86
N LYS A 99 6.17 28.38 -2.91
CA LYS A 99 6.87 29.11 -1.83
C LYS A 99 6.28 30.49 -1.56
N GLU A 100 5.76 31.14 -2.59
CA GLU A 100 5.04 32.42 -2.54
C GLU A 100 3.67 32.33 -1.86
N ASN A 101 3.07 31.13 -1.83
CA ASN A 101 1.74 30.84 -1.29
C ASN A 101 1.76 30.21 0.11
N LEU A 102 2.92 30.23 0.76
CA LEU A 102 3.11 29.69 2.10
C LEU A 102 2.22 30.39 3.13
N GLN A 103 1.53 29.59 3.94
CA GLN A 103 0.69 30.02 5.05
C GLN A 103 1.20 29.43 6.38
N PRO A 104 1.07 30.16 7.50
CA PRO A 104 1.46 29.65 8.82
C PRO A 104 0.83 28.28 9.11
N GLY A 105 1.66 27.28 9.41
CA GLY A 105 1.26 25.89 9.62
C GLY A 105 1.57 24.94 8.46
N ASP A 106 1.92 25.46 7.27
CA ASP A 106 2.44 24.61 6.18
C ASP A 106 3.74 23.91 6.61
N VAL A 107 3.93 22.68 6.15
CA VAL A 107 5.12 21.87 6.45
C VAL A 107 6.18 22.12 5.38
N LEU A 108 7.36 22.55 5.80
CA LEU A 108 8.50 22.85 4.94
C LEU A 108 9.46 21.67 4.94
N PHE A 109 9.97 21.32 3.77
CA PHE A 109 10.90 20.21 3.58
C PHE A 109 12.22 20.70 3.03
N PHE A 110 13.32 20.15 3.55
CA PHE A 110 14.67 20.52 3.17
C PHE A 110 15.51 19.29 2.87
N LYS A 111 16.28 19.38 1.79
CA LYS A 111 17.17 18.33 1.31
C LYS A 111 18.60 18.48 1.82
N ASN A 112 19.30 17.36 1.92
CA ASN A 112 20.75 17.35 1.92
C ASN A 112 21.26 17.79 0.54
N ALA A 113 22.28 18.65 0.51
CA ALA A 113 22.80 19.24 -0.72
C ALA A 113 23.55 18.23 -1.59
N ASP A 114 24.18 17.23 -0.98
CA ASP A 114 25.03 16.24 -1.64
C ASP A 114 24.19 15.08 -2.17
N THR A 115 23.23 14.61 -1.38
CA THR A 115 22.42 13.41 -1.72
C THR A 115 21.07 13.75 -2.35
N GLY A 116 20.59 14.99 -2.23
CA GLY A 116 19.26 15.39 -2.66
C GLY A 116 18.10 14.87 -1.80
N ASN A 117 18.37 13.98 -0.85
CA ASN A 117 17.37 13.38 0.03
C ASN A 117 16.79 14.40 1.01
N ILE A 118 15.49 14.32 1.27
CA ILE A 118 14.82 15.12 2.30
C ILE A 118 15.29 14.66 3.68
N THR A 119 15.92 15.55 4.43
CA THR A 119 16.49 15.24 5.75
C THR A 119 15.84 16.01 6.89
N THR A 120 15.25 17.18 6.59
CA THR A 120 14.68 18.05 7.60
C THR A 120 13.27 18.48 7.21
N THR A 121 12.39 18.47 8.20
CA THR A 121 11.03 19.02 8.10
C THR A 121 10.82 20.09 9.17
N ALA A 122 9.95 21.05 8.91
CA ALA A 122 9.67 22.18 9.80
C ALA A 122 8.25 22.69 9.58
N PHE A 123 7.70 23.49 10.51
CA PHE A 123 6.50 24.27 10.23
C PHE A 123 6.85 25.68 9.82
N TYR A 124 6.19 26.21 8.79
CA TYR A 124 6.26 27.62 8.44
C TYR A 124 5.52 28.45 9.49
N VAL A 125 6.21 29.43 10.08
CA VAL A 125 5.65 30.32 11.11
C VAL A 125 5.06 31.60 10.49
N GLY A 126 5.48 31.94 9.25
CA GLY A 126 5.17 33.22 8.61
C GLY A 126 6.37 34.14 8.54
N LYS A 127 6.31 35.11 7.61
CA LYS A 127 7.36 36.12 7.37
C LYS A 127 8.75 35.50 7.14
N GLY A 128 8.85 34.43 6.35
CA GLY A 128 10.13 33.78 6.03
C GLY A 128 10.75 32.91 7.14
N ARG A 129 10.04 32.73 8.26
CA ARG A 129 10.52 31.97 9.42
C ARG A 129 9.91 30.59 9.53
N MET A 130 10.64 29.68 10.17
CA MET A 130 10.19 28.32 10.45
C MET A 130 10.51 27.88 11.87
N ILE A 131 9.73 26.94 12.40
CA ILE A 131 9.99 26.24 13.66
C ILE A 131 10.34 24.78 13.37
N TYR A 132 11.44 24.30 13.93
CA TYR A 132 11.96 22.94 13.70
C TYR A 132 12.85 22.46 14.85
N SER A 133 13.16 21.16 14.88
CA SER A 133 14.14 20.61 15.81
C SER A 133 15.58 20.76 15.28
N SER A 134 16.34 21.65 15.92
CA SER A 134 17.75 21.89 15.63
C SER A 134 18.65 21.01 16.48
N SER A 135 19.63 20.34 15.86
CA SER A 135 20.62 19.51 16.57
C SER A 135 21.48 20.25 17.60
N THR A 136 21.46 21.59 17.60
CA THR A 136 22.29 22.42 18.50
C THR A 136 21.47 23.27 19.48
N LYS A 137 20.20 23.54 19.17
CA LYS A 137 19.35 24.47 19.94
C LYS A 137 18.03 23.85 20.37
N GLY A 138 17.80 22.57 20.06
CA GLY A 138 16.50 21.95 20.24
C GLY A 138 15.44 22.59 19.34
N ILE A 139 14.18 22.53 19.75
CA ILE A 139 13.08 23.19 19.04
C ILE A 139 13.27 24.71 19.06
N THR A 140 13.40 25.32 17.88
CA THR A 140 13.71 26.75 17.76
C THR A 140 13.08 27.36 16.51
N ILE A 141 12.91 28.69 16.52
CA ILE A 141 12.43 29.47 15.37
C ILE A 141 13.62 30.14 14.71
N ILE A 142 13.74 30.01 13.39
CA ILE A 142 14.80 30.67 12.61
C ILE A 142 14.26 31.26 11.30
N GLU A 143 15.00 32.23 10.76
CA GLU A 143 14.81 32.72 9.40
C GLU A 143 15.34 31.68 8.40
N PHE A 144 14.48 31.22 7.48
CA PHE A 144 14.89 30.24 6.47
C PHE A 144 14.93 30.85 5.06
N LYS A 145 14.04 31.81 4.76
CA LYS A 145 13.85 32.33 3.41
C LYS A 145 15.07 33.11 2.92
N ASP A 146 15.63 33.96 3.79
CA ASP A 146 16.82 34.78 3.48
C ASP A 146 18.12 34.13 3.94
N SER A 147 18.05 32.95 4.56
CA SER A 147 19.22 32.17 4.95
C SER A 147 19.83 31.46 3.74
N SER A 148 21.08 31.78 3.38
CA SER A 148 21.78 31.07 2.29
C SER A 148 21.78 29.55 2.48
N TYR A 149 21.97 29.06 3.71
CA TYR A 149 22.01 27.63 4.01
C TYR A 149 20.65 26.95 3.81
N TRP A 150 19.58 27.50 4.40
CA TRP A 150 18.27 26.87 4.37
C TRP A 150 17.56 27.11 3.04
N ASN A 151 17.69 28.30 2.47
CA ASN A 151 17.08 28.63 1.20
C ASN A 151 17.63 27.75 0.06
N SER A 152 18.94 27.51 0.02
CA SER A 152 19.55 26.60 -0.98
C SER A 152 19.15 25.13 -0.82
N ARG A 153 18.67 24.75 0.37
CA ARG A 153 18.23 23.38 0.70
C ARG A 153 16.72 23.21 0.69
N PHE A 154 15.96 24.28 0.47
CA PHE A 154 14.50 24.21 0.42
C PHE A 154 14.10 23.26 -0.72
N TYR A 155 13.40 22.18 -0.36
CA TYR A 155 12.93 21.18 -1.29
C TYR A 155 11.53 21.53 -1.79
N GLY A 156 10.64 21.91 -0.87
CA GLY A 156 9.26 22.24 -1.17
C GLY A 156 8.46 22.41 0.11
N ALA A 157 7.16 22.66 -0.02
CA ALA A 157 6.23 22.76 1.09
C ALA A 157 4.94 22.01 0.82
N LYS A 158 4.34 21.49 1.89
CA LYS A 158 3.04 20.81 1.87
C LYS A 158 2.07 21.46 2.83
N ARG A 159 0.81 21.56 2.42
CA ARG A 159 -0.30 21.84 3.33
C ARG A 159 -0.99 20.54 3.68
N ILE A 160 -0.93 20.17 4.96
CA ILE A 160 -1.54 18.94 5.48
C ILE A 160 -2.69 19.36 6.38
N THR A 161 -3.89 19.46 5.81
CA THR A 161 -5.14 19.76 6.53
C THR A 161 -5.88 18.50 6.98
N GLU A 162 -5.59 17.39 6.30
CA GLU A 162 -6.08 16.06 6.58
C GLU A 162 -4.98 15.06 6.23
N VAL A 163 -4.80 14.04 7.05
CA VAL A 163 -4.20 12.79 6.55
C VAL A 163 -5.41 12.03 6.05
N ARG A 164 -5.66 12.07 4.74
CA ARG A 164 -6.69 11.21 4.17
C ARG A 164 -6.30 9.79 4.52
N ASP A 165 -7.11 9.19 5.37
CA ASP A 165 -6.87 7.84 5.83
C ASP A 165 -7.00 6.89 4.63
N ILE A 166 -6.49 5.67 4.78
CA ILE A 166 -6.79 4.61 3.83
C ILE A 166 -8.31 4.50 3.63
N ASP A 167 -8.74 4.24 2.41
CA ASP A 167 -10.17 4.12 2.09
C ASP A 167 -10.75 2.84 2.73
N ARG A 168 -11.14 2.93 4.00
CA ARG A 168 -11.62 1.78 4.79
C ARG A 168 -13.00 1.29 4.36
N GLU A 169 -13.73 2.10 3.60
CA GLU A 169 -15.04 1.75 3.11
C GLU A 169 -14.95 0.90 1.83
N ASP A 170 -13.84 0.97 1.07
CA ASP A 170 -13.60 0.03 -0.02
C ASP A 170 -13.48 -1.40 0.54
N PRO A 171 -14.29 -2.37 0.05
CA PRO A 171 -14.35 -3.71 0.60
C PRO A 171 -13.03 -4.47 0.49
N LEU A 172 -12.21 -4.18 -0.53
CA LEU A 172 -10.90 -4.80 -0.70
C LEU A 172 -9.93 -4.28 0.36
N ILE A 173 -9.96 -2.99 0.65
CA ILE A 173 -9.09 -2.38 1.68
C ILE A 173 -9.54 -2.81 3.07
N SER A 174 -10.84 -2.83 3.34
CA SER A 174 -11.41 -3.35 4.58
C SER A 174 -10.97 -4.80 4.85
N GLU A 175 -11.00 -5.66 3.81
CA GLU A 175 -10.51 -7.03 3.91
C GLU A 175 -8.99 -7.08 4.13
N ALA A 176 -8.22 -6.29 3.39
CA ALA A 176 -6.76 -6.21 3.52
C ALA A 176 -6.32 -5.85 4.95
N LEU A 177 -7.05 -4.93 5.59
CA LEU A 177 -6.72 -4.42 6.92
C LEU A 177 -6.85 -5.44 8.04
N LYS A 178 -7.68 -6.47 7.87
CA LYS A 178 -7.83 -7.57 8.85
C LYS A 178 -6.52 -8.33 9.07
N TYR A 179 -5.57 -8.20 8.15
CA TYR A 179 -4.33 -8.96 8.15
C TYR A 179 -3.09 -8.12 8.49
N ILE A 180 -3.24 -6.85 8.88
CA ILE A 180 -2.10 -6.06 9.36
C ILE A 180 -1.41 -6.78 10.53
N GLY A 181 -0.09 -6.91 10.45
CA GLY A 181 0.74 -7.64 11.42
C GLY A 181 0.86 -9.15 11.16
N ALA A 182 0.14 -9.71 10.18
CA ALA A 182 0.34 -11.11 9.79
C ALA A 182 1.79 -11.32 9.30
N PRO A 183 2.48 -12.40 9.71
CA PRO A 183 3.90 -12.56 9.44
C PRO A 183 4.17 -12.77 7.95
N TYR A 184 5.34 -12.32 7.49
CA TYR A 184 5.81 -12.68 6.17
C TYR A 184 6.31 -14.13 6.16
N LEU A 185 5.82 -14.93 5.21
CA LEU A 185 6.26 -16.30 4.98
C LEU A 185 6.45 -16.50 3.48
N GLU A 186 7.63 -16.95 3.07
CA GLU A 186 7.92 -17.24 1.67
C GLU A 186 6.95 -18.32 1.13
N SER A 187 6.32 -18.07 -0.03
CA SER A 187 5.24 -18.90 -0.57
C SER A 187 3.97 -18.99 0.30
N GLY A 188 3.86 -18.16 1.34
CA GLY A 188 2.72 -18.10 2.25
C GLY A 188 1.47 -17.52 1.59
N LYS A 189 0.31 -18.14 1.85
CA LYS A 189 -0.97 -17.81 1.19
C LYS A 189 -2.13 -17.72 2.18
N THR A 190 -1.85 -17.68 3.48
CA THR A 190 -2.86 -17.78 4.53
C THR A 190 -2.58 -16.77 5.66
N PRO A 191 -3.55 -16.46 6.53
CA PRO A 191 -3.34 -15.53 7.65
C PRO A 191 -2.23 -15.93 8.63
N SER A 192 -1.83 -17.21 8.67
CA SER A 192 -0.68 -17.69 9.44
C SER A 192 0.67 -17.26 8.86
N GLY A 193 0.70 -16.77 7.62
CA GLY A 193 1.87 -16.26 6.95
C GLY A 193 1.63 -16.01 5.46
N PHE A 194 1.99 -14.82 4.99
CA PHE A 194 1.84 -14.41 3.59
C PHE A 194 3.17 -14.05 2.93
N ASP A 195 3.35 -14.37 1.65
CA ASP A 195 4.23 -13.58 0.80
C ASP A 195 3.44 -12.46 0.09
N CYS A 196 4.13 -11.61 -0.67
CA CYS A 196 3.50 -10.43 -1.29
C CYS A 196 2.35 -10.78 -2.24
N SER A 197 2.54 -11.76 -3.14
CA SER A 197 1.53 -12.17 -4.12
C SER A 197 0.49 -13.11 -3.54
N GLY A 198 0.82 -13.89 -2.52
CA GLY A 198 -0.10 -14.70 -1.73
C GLY A 198 -1.06 -13.84 -0.91
N PHE A 199 -0.57 -12.73 -0.35
CA PHE A 199 -1.40 -11.72 0.29
C PHE A 199 -2.40 -11.09 -0.69
N THR A 200 -1.94 -10.57 -1.83
CA THR A 200 -2.84 -9.95 -2.82
C THR A 200 -3.84 -10.97 -3.35
N LYS A 201 -3.41 -12.20 -3.66
CA LYS A 201 -4.30 -13.30 -4.05
C LYS A 201 -5.40 -13.52 -3.03
N TYR A 202 -5.03 -13.69 -1.76
CA TYR A 202 -5.96 -14.01 -0.70
C TYR A 202 -7.01 -12.91 -0.50
N VAL A 203 -6.57 -11.66 -0.42
CA VAL A 203 -7.45 -10.52 -0.18
C VAL A 203 -8.41 -10.29 -1.35
N TYR A 204 -7.93 -10.37 -2.59
CA TYR A 204 -8.78 -10.23 -3.77
C TYR A 204 -9.82 -11.34 -3.90
N GLU A 205 -9.44 -12.58 -3.56
CA GLU A 205 -10.35 -13.72 -3.56
C GLU A 205 -11.45 -13.53 -2.50
N LYS A 206 -11.08 -13.14 -1.28
CA LYS A 206 -12.02 -12.95 -0.17
C LYS A 206 -12.96 -11.77 -0.35
N ALA A 207 -12.44 -10.62 -0.79
CA ALA A 207 -13.24 -9.40 -0.90
C ALA A 207 -14.10 -9.38 -2.16
N LEU A 208 -13.54 -9.80 -3.31
CA LEU A 208 -14.13 -9.55 -4.62
C LEU A 208 -14.38 -10.83 -5.43
N GLY A 209 -13.95 -12.01 -4.95
CA GLY A 209 -14.03 -13.25 -5.73
C GLY A 209 -13.14 -13.23 -6.98
N ILE A 210 -12.06 -12.45 -6.97
CA ILE A 210 -11.10 -12.36 -8.07
C ILE A 210 -9.91 -13.27 -7.76
N TYR A 211 -9.66 -14.23 -8.66
CA TYR A 211 -8.64 -15.27 -8.47
C TYR A 211 -7.31 -14.89 -9.12
N LEU A 212 -6.41 -14.28 -8.35
CA LEU A 212 -5.07 -13.95 -8.82
C LEU A 212 -4.12 -15.17 -8.78
N PRO A 213 -3.14 -15.26 -9.71
CA PRO A 213 -2.09 -16.27 -9.66
C PRO A 213 -1.16 -16.04 -8.46
N GLY A 214 -0.45 -17.08 -8.05
CA GLY A 214 0.36 -17.06 -6.83
C GLY A 214 1.70 -16.34 -6.93
N ALA A 215 2.19 -16.03 -8.13
CA ALA A 215 3.47 -15.37 -8.35
C ALA A 215 3.30 -13.91 -8.82
N PRO A 216 4.12 -12.95 -8.35
CA PRO A 216 3.97 -11.55 -8.72
C PRO A 216 4.22 -11.31 -10.22
N GLU A 217 5.13 -12.06 -10.86
CA GLU A 217 5.38 -11.98 -12.31
C GLU A 217 4.15 -12.40 -13.13
N GLN A 218 3.34 -13.31 -12.59
CA GLN A 218 2.09 -13.72 -13.24
C GLN A 218 1.01 -12.66 -13.03
N GLN A 219 0.89 -12.09 -11.83
CA GLN A 219 -0.04 -11.00 -11.55
C GLN A 219 0.27 -9.76 -12.40
N TRP A 220 1.56 -9.47 -12.64
CA TRP A 220 2.00 -8.36 -13.51
C TRP A 220 1.48 -8.45 -14.95
N LYS A 221 1.24 -9.66 -15.44
CA LYS A 221 0.73 -9.90 -16.81
C LYS A 221 -0.79 -9.78 -16.90
N LEU A 222 -1.49 -9.57 -15.79
CA LEU A 222 -2.94 -9.47 -15.74
C LEU A 222 -3.43 -8.03 -15.70
N GLY A 223 -4.71 -7.87 -16.02
CA GLY A 223 -5.40 -6.59 -15.95
C GLY A 223 -4.90 -5.57 -16.98
N THR A 224 -5.28 -4.31 -16.76
CA THR A 224 -4.87 -3.19 -17.62
C THR A 224 -3.72 -2.41 -16.98
N PRO A 225 -2.70 -2.00 -17.74
CA PRO A 225 -1.70 -1.04 -17.23
C PRO A 225 -2.38 0.30 -16.90
N VAL A 226 -2.00 0.88 -15.77
CA VAL A 226 -2.54 2.16 -15.28
C VAL A 226 -1.40 3.17 -15.12
N LYS A 227 -1.65 4.42 -15.51
CA LYS A 227 -0.71 5.53 -15.27
C LYS A 227 -0.80 5.99 -13.81
N LYS A 228 0.28 6.57 -13.28
CA LYS A 228 0.35 6.94 -11.85
C LYS A 228 -0.70 7.96 -11.43
N GLU A 229 -1.03 8.86 -12.34
CA GLU A 229 -2.05 9.90 -12.22
C GLU A 229 -3.49 9.36 -12.23
N ASP A 230 -3.69 8.17 -12.82
CA ASP A 230 -4.99 7.50 -12.94
C ASP A 230 -5.16 6.36 -11.91
N ILE A 231 -4.24 6.26 -10.93
CA ILE A 231 -4.25 5.18 -9.94
C ILE A 231 -5.49 5.27 -9.05
N GLU A 232 -6.14 4.14 -8.84
CA GLU A 232 -7.35 4.03 -8.04
C GLU A 232 -7.15 3.07 -6.88
N VAL A 233 -7.92 3.27 -5.81
CA VAL A 233 -7.97 2.34 -4.66
C VAL A 233 -8.24 0.92 -5.18
N GLY A 234 -7.40 0.00 -4.70
CA GLY A 234 -7.40 -1.40 -5.06
C GLY A 234 -6.41 -1.75 -6.15
N ASP A 235 -5.97 -0.84 -7.02
CA ASP A 235 -4.99 -1.17 -8.06
C ASP A 235 -3.73 -1.85 -7.48
N LEU A 236 -3.17 -2.82 -8.21
CA LEU A 236 -1.94 -3.49 -7.80
C LEU A 236 -0.73 -2.66 -8.21
N VAL A 237 0.12 -2.34 -7.24
CA VAL A 237 1.40 -1.65 -7.43
C VAL A 237 2.54 -2.66 -7.45
N PHE A 238 3.38 -2.62 -8.47
CA PHE A 238 4.45 -3.59 -8.67
C PHE A 238 5.83 -2.95 -8.54
N PHE A 239 6.76 -3.75 -8.03
CA PHE A 239 8.15 -3.36 -7.87
C PHE A 239 9.09 -4.45 -8.38
N GLU A 240 10.22 -4.02 -8.93
CA GLU A 240 11.26 -4.87 -9.45
C GLU A 240 12.52 -4.83 -8.61
N ASN A 241 13.37 -5.85 -8.73
CA ASN A 241 14.69 -5.89 -8.10
C ASN A 241 14.65 -5.67 -6.57
N THR A 242 13.56 -6.07 -5.91
CA THR A 242 13.38 -5.91 -4.45
C THR A 242 14.25 -6.90 -3.69
N HIS A 243 14.17 -8.18 -4.06
CA HIS A 243 14.95 -9.28 -3.48
C HIS A 243 15.45 -10.29 -4.53
N ARG A 244 14.99 -10.20 -5.78
CA ARG A 244 15.48 -10.95 -6.94
C ARG A 244 15.33 -10.10 -8.21
N PRO A 245 16.10 -10.37 -9.29
CA PRO A 245 15.97 -9.64 -10.55
C PRO A 245 14.55 -9.70 -11.14
N GLY A 246 14.10 -8.60 -11.74
CA GLY A 246 12.77 -8.47 -12.34
C GLY A 246 11.64 -8.21 -11.32
N ILE A 247 10.38 -8.35 -11.77
CA ILE A 247 9.20 -8.19 -10.92
C ILE A 247 9.28 -9.15 -9.74
N SER A 248 9.39 -8.58 -8.54
CA SER A 248 9.67 -9.35 -7.33
C SER A 248 8.79 -8.96 -6.15
N HIS A 249 7.98 -7.91 -6.27
CA HIS A 249 7.09 -7.49 -5.20
C HIS A 249 5.82 -6.85 -5.72
N VAL A 250 4.75 -6.96 -4.94
CA VAL A 250 3.42 -6.41 -5.26
C VAL A 250 2.74 -5.94 -3.98
N GLY A 251 1.94 -4.88 -4.07
CA GLY A 251 1.06 -4.38 -3.01
C GLY A 251 -0.30 -3.95 -3.56
N ILE A 252 -1.26 -3.73 -2.66
CA ILE A 252 -2.59 -3.19 -2.98
C ILE A 252 -2.57 -1.70 -2.68
N TYR A 253 -2.83 -0.85 -3.68
CA TYR A 253 -2.95 0.59 -3.46
C TYR A 253 -4.17 0.91 -2.59
N ALA A 254 -3.95 1.63 -1.50
CA ALA A 254 -4.96 1.92 -0.49
C ALA A 254 -5.43 3.39 -0.50
N GLY A 255 -5.10 4.13 -1.56
CA GLY A 255 -5.32 5.56 -1.65
C GLY A 255 -4.17 6.36 -1.04
N ASN A 256 -4.15 7.67 -1.31
CA ASN A 256 -3.29 8.64 -0.63
C ASN A 256 -1.79 8.27 -0.62
N ASN A 257 -1.32 7.72 -1.74
CA ASN A 257 0.06 7.28 -1.91
C ASN A 257 0.48 6.14 -0.96
N GLN A 258 -0.48 5.41 -0.39
CA GLN A 258 -0.25 4.26 0.48
C GLN A 258 -0.55 2.95 -0.22
N MET A 259 0.11 1.89 0.22
CA MET A 259 -0.20 0.52 -0.14
C MET A 259 -0.22 -0.39 1.09
N ILE A 260 -1.03 -1.45 1.01
CA ILE A 260 -1.02 -2.57 1.96
C ILE A 260 -0.32 -3.74 1.27
N HIS A 261 0.65 -4.34 1.95
CA HIS A 261 1.42 -5.45 1.39
C HIS A 261 2.07 -6.31 2.47
N ALA A 262 2.35 -7.59 2.17
CA ALA A 262 3.24 -8.42 2.97
C ALA A 262 4.70 -8.04 2.70
N SER A 263 5.37 -7.40 3.65
CA SER A 263 6.77 -6.95 3.49
C SER A 263 7.76 -8.00 3.98
N ARG A 264 8.80 -8.28 3.18
CA ARG A 264 9.95 -9.10 3.62
C ARG A 264 10.92 -8.30 4.50
N THR A 265 10.96 -6.98 4.38
CA THR A 265 11.90 -6.09 5.09
C THR A 265 11.23 -5.38 6.27
N GLY A 266 12.05 -4.91 7.22
CA GLY A 266 11.57 -4.38 8.50
C GLY A 266 11.18 -5.51 9.45
N SER A 267 10.03 -5.40 10.11
CA SER A 267 9.44 -6.44 10.99
C SER A 267 9.00 -7.74 10.30
N ALA A 268 9.16 -7.88 8.97
CA ALA A 268 8.70 -9.04 8.18
C ALA A 268 7.20 -9.37 8.40
N GLU A 269 6.30 -8.47 7.99
CA GLU A 269 4.85 -8.59 8.25
C GLU A 269 4.02 -7.83 7.20
N VAL A 270 2.72 -8.10 7.15
CA VAL A 270 1.73 -7.30 6.42
C VAL A 270 1.59 -5.93 7.06
N ARG A 271 1.83 -4.88 6.28
CA ARG A 271 1.89 -3.50 6.78
C ARG A 271 1.43 -2.50 5.73
N ILE A 272 1.27 -1.27 6.18
CA ILE A 272 1.02 -0.11 5.32
C ILE A 272 2.34 0.63 5.11
N ASN A 273 2.67 0.92 3.86
CA ASN A 273 3.79 1.79 3.51
C ASN A 273 3.35 2.82 2.47
N TYR A 274 4.04 3.97 2.46
CA TYR A 274 3.89 4.94 1.38
C TYR A 274 4.73 4.53 0.17
N LEU A 275 4.18 4.70 -1.03
CA LEU A 275 4.86 4.42 -2.30
C LEU A 275 6.08 5.34 -2.53
N SER A 276 6.10 6.48 -1.86
CA SER A 276 7.16 7.48 -1.94
C SER A 276 8.39 7.18 -1.10
N TYR A 277 8.31 6.18 -0.21
CA TYR A 277 9.49 5.73 0.51
C TYR A 277 10.57 5.34 -0.52
N ASN A 278 11.79 5.89 -0.38
CA ASN A 278 12.82 5.83 -1.44
C ASN A 278 13.01 4.42 -2.03
N PHE A 279 13.00 3.40 -1.17
CA PHE A 279 13.09 2.00 -1.60
C PHE A 279 12.00 1.60 -2.63
N TYR A 280 10.76 2.06 -2.44
CA TYR A 280 9.65 1.78 -3.36
C TYR A 280 9.66 2.71 -4.56
N THR A 281 10.06 3.97 -4.40
CA THR A 281 10.22 4.90 -5.52
C THR A 281 11.26 4.41 -6.52
N GLU A 282 12.44 3.96 -6.05
CA GLU A 282 13.53 3.47 -6.90
C GLU A 282 13.20 2.15 -7.61
N LYS A 283 12.34 1.33 -7.02
CA LYS A 283 12.02 -0.01 -7.48
C LYS A 283 10.68 -0.10 -8.21
N PHE A 284 9.97 1.02 -8.37
CA PHE A 284 8.64 1.05 -8.94
C PHE A 284 8.65 0.57 -10.40
N ALA A 285 7.89 -0.49 -10.69
CA ALA A 285 7.79 -1.08 -12.02
C ALA A 285 6.52 -0.64 -12.77
N GLY A 286 5.43 -0.38 -12.05
CA GLY A 286 4.17 0.10 -12.63
C GLY A 286 2.94 -0.38 -11.87
N ILE A 287 1.76 -0.09 -12.44
CA ILE A 287 0.45 -0.35 -11.83
C ILE A 287 -0.40 -1.23 -12.76
N ARG A 288 -1.15 -2.17 -12.18
CA ARG A 288 -2.16 -2.98 -12.89
C ARG A 288 -3.52 -2.88 -12.22
N ARG A 289 -4.55 -2.60 -13.01
CA ARG A 289 -5.95 -2.67 -12.58
C ARG A 289 -6.54 -4.02 -12.93
N VAL A 290 -6.96 -4.76 -11.90
CA VAL A 290 -7.45 -6.14 -12.02
C VAL A 290 -8.91 -6.31 -11.56
N LYS A 291 -9.60 -5.22 -11.18
CA LYS A 291 -11.02 -5.23 -10.77
C LYS A 291 -11.96 -5.79 -11.86
N ASN A 292 -11.55 -5.79 -13.14
CA ASN A 292 -12.31 -6.35 -14.26
C ASN A 292 -12.13 -7.88 -14.44
N LEU A 293 -11.35 -8.55 -13.60
CA LEU A 293 -11.11 -10.00 -13.69
C LEU A 293 -12.14 -10.84 -12.91
N THR A 294 -13.32 -10.29 -12.64
CA THR A 294 -14.42 -11.01 -11.98
C THR A 294 -14.93 -12.16 -12.84
N ILE A 295 -15.31 -13.26 -12.19
CA ILE A 295 -15.91 -14.42 -12.85
C ILE A 295 -17.44 -14.24 -12.92
N PRO A 296 -18.07 -14.47 -14.09
CA PRO A 296 -19.53 -14.39 -14.25
C PRO A 296 -20.23 -15.59 -13.60
N LYS A 297 -20.64 -15.43 -12.33
CA LYS A 297 -21.31 -16.46 -11.54
C LYS A 297 -22.79 -16.68 -11.92
N ASP A 298 -23.31 -15.87 -12.83
CA ASP A 298 -24.64 -16.00 -13.43
C ASP A 298 -24.72 -17.12 -14.47
N ILE A 299 -23.57 -17.55 -15.04
CA ILE A 299 -23.51 -18.67 -15.98
C ILE A 299 -23.56 -19.99 -15.19
N PRO A 300 -24.56 -20.87 -15.40
CA PRO A 300 -24.78 -22.06 -14.56
C PRO A 300 -23.57 -23.00 -14.44
N VAL A 301 -22.90 -23.31 -15.56
CA VAL A 301 -21.67 -24.13 -15.57
C VAL A 301 -20.58 -23.52 -14.70
N VAL A 302 -20.40 -22.19 -14.79
CA VAL A 302 -19.36 -21.46 -14.06
C VAL A 302 -19.70 -21.42 -12.57
N LYS A 303 -20.96 -21.15 -12.22
CA LYS A 303 -21.43 -21.18 -10.83
C LYS A 303 -21.14 -22.54 -10.18
N GLU A 304 -21.54 -23.62 -10.83
CA GLU A 304 -21.35 -24.98 -10.32
C GLU A 304 -19.86 -25.32 -10.17
N ALA A 305 -19.03 -24.94 -11.13
CA ALA A 305 -17.58 -25.10 -11.04
C ALA A 305 -16.95 -24.36 -9.84
N ILE A 306 -17.47 -23.17 -9.51
CA ILE A 306 -17.00 -22.34 -8.39
C ILE A 306 -17.48 -22.88 -7.04
N ASP A 307 -18.71 -23.40 -6.96
CA ASP A 307 -19.26 -23.99 -5.74
C ASP A 307 -18.49 -25.25 -5.29
N LEU A 308 -17.78 -25.89 -6.22
CA LEU A 308 -16.95 -27.07 -5.97
C LEU A 308 -15.48 -26.75 -5.65
N LEU A 309 -15.10 -25.48 -5.50
CA LEU A 309 -13.71 -25.13 -5.16
C LEU A 309 -13.24 -25.81 -3.88
N ASN A 310 -11.99 -26.24 -3.88
CA ASN A 310 -11.31 -27.00 -2.81
C ASN A 310 -11.78 -28.46 -2.64
N VAL A 311 -12.74 -28.96 -3.42
CA VAL A 311 -13.03 -30.40 -3.44
C VAL A 311 -11.75 -31.15 -3.85
N PRO A 312 -11.30 -32.15 -3.06
CA PRO A 312 -9.97 -32.74 -3.24
C PRO A 312 -9.84 -33.50 -4.56
N TYR A 313 -8.59 -33.66 -5.00
CA TYR A 313 -8.30 -34.59 -6.07
C TYR A 313 -8.47 -36.04 -5.59
N LYS A 314 -9.14 -36.86 -6.39
CA LYS A 314 -9.23 -38.31 -6.22
C LYS A 314 -9.07 -38.99 -7.57
N SER A 315 -8.11 -39.90 -7.67
CA SER A 315 -7.89 -40.67 -8.91
C SER A 315 -9.15 -41.43 -9.30
N GLY A 316 -9.67 -41.21 -10.52
CA GLY A 316 -10.93 -41.81 -10.98
C GLY A 316 -12.20 -41.17 -10.40
N GLY A 317 -12.06 -40.16 -9.53
CA GLY A 317 -13.16 -39.52 -8.82
C GLY A 317 -14.12 -38.76 -9.73
N THR A 318 -15.42 -38.78 -9.39
CA THR A 318 -16.53 -38.25 -10.20
C THR A 318 -17.61 -37.59 -9.36
N SER A 319 -17.32 -37.26 -8.10
CA SER A 319 -18.29 -36.74 -7.14
C SER A 319 -17.63 -35.80 -6.12
N PRO A 320 -18.40 -35.05 -5.32
CA PRO A 320 -17.85 -34.08 -4.36
C PRO A 320 -16.98 -34.69 -3.24
N GLU A 321 -16.90 -36.01 -3.09
CA GLU A 321 -15.88 -36.68 -2.25
C GLU A 321 -14.47 -36.63 -2.85
N GLY A 322 -14.38 -36.25 -4.13
CA GLY A 322 -13.15 -35.95 -4.83
C GLY A 322 -13.23 -36.25 -6.32
N PHE A 323 -12.52 -35.44 -7.12
CA PHE A 323 -12.56 -35.51 -8.57
C PHE A 323 -11.19 -35.83 -9.19
N ASP A 324 -11.18 -36.47 -10.36
CA ASP A 324 -10.12 -36.21 -11.35
C ASP A 324 -10.56 -35.12 -12.33
N THR A 325 -9.66 -34.69 -13.23
CA THR A 325 -9.91 -33.55 -14.12
C THR A 325 -11.16 -33.77 -15.00
N SER A 326 -11.29 -34.95 -15.61
CA SER A 326 -12.46 -35.31 -16.41
C SER A 326 -13.72 -35.57 -15.59
N GLY A 327 -13.60 -36.19 -14.41
CA GLY A 327 -14.75 -36.44 -13.54
C GLY A 327 -15.36 -35.14 -13.00
N PHE A 328 -14.53 -34.12 -12.76
CA PHE A 328 -15.00 -32.77 -12.41
C PHE A 328 -15.82 -32.13 -13.53
N VAL A 329 -15.28 -32.08 -14.75
CA VAL A 329 -15.99 -31.49 -15.90
C VAL A 329 -17.29 -32.25 -16.17
N GLN A 330 -17.25 -33.58 -16.13
CA GLN A 330 -18.44 -34.42 -16.28
C GLN A 330 -19.50 -34.12 -15.22
N TYR A 331 -19.10 -34.02 -13.95
CA TYR A 331 -20.02 -33.75 -12.84
C TYR A 331 -20.70 -32.39 -12.98
N VAL A 332 -19.91 -31.33 -13.26
CA VAL A 332 -20.43 -29.96 -13.40
C VAL A 332 -21.48 -29.88 -14.51
N TYR A 333 -21.17 -30.43 -15.68
CA TYR A 333 -22.10 -30.42 -16.81
C TYR A 333 -23.34 -31.29 -16.55
N LYS A 334 -23.19 -32.40 -15.81
CA LYS A 334 -24.33 -33.21 -15.40
C LYS A 334 -25.32 -32.46 -14.50
N GLN A 335 -24.84 -31.59 -13.62
CA GLN A 335 -25.73 -30.79 -12.75
C GLN A 335 -26.62 -29.82 -13.53
N ILE A 336 -26.22 -29.46 -14.76
CA ILE A 336 -26.99 -28.59 -15.64
C ILE A 336 -27.71 -29.36 -16.77
N GLY A 337 -27.84 -30.69 -16.62
CA GLY A 337 -28.59 -31.52 -17.56
C GLY A 337 -27.83 -31.96 -18.81
N MET A 338 -26.50 -31.84 -18.83
CA MET A 338 -25.66 -32.26 -19.96
C MET A 338 -24.82 -33.49 -19.62
N ASP A 339 -25.07 -34.59 -20.32
CA ASP A 339 -24.30 -35.82 -20.17
C ASP A 339 -23.04 -35.79 -21.04
N LEU A 340 -21.88 -35.77 -20.39
CA LEU A 340 -20.58 -35.85 -21.04
C LEU A 340 -19.94 -37.25 -20.94
N PRO A 341 -19.17 -37.67 -21.95
CA PRO A 341 -18.41 -38.91 -21.86
C PRO A 341 -17.32 -38.83 -20.78
N ARG A 342 -16.95 -39.97 -20.19
CA ARG A 342 -16.07 -40.03 -19.01
C ARG A 342 -14.65 -39.47 -19.21
N TYR A 343 -14.11 -39.54 -20.42
CA TYR A 343 -12.69 -39.25 -20.68
C TYR A 343 -12.54 -38.00 -21.54
N GLY A 344 -11.53 -37.17 -21.21
CA GLY A 344 -11.27 -35.90 -21.92
C GLY A 344 -11.08 -36.05 -23.44
N LYS A 345 -10.48 -37.15 -23.90
CA LYS A 345 -10.32 -37.44 -25.34
C LYS A 345 -11.67 -37.58 -26.08
N ASN A 346 -12.70 -38.07 -25.38
CA ASN A 346 -14.04 -38.23 -25.91
C ASN A 346 -14.81 -36.92 -25.80
N MET A 347 -14.68 -36.19 -24.68
CA MET A 347 -15.25 -34.84 -24.51
C MET A 347 -14.76 -33.87 -25.60
N LEU A 348 -13.53 -34.05 -26.10
CA LEU A 348 -12.98 -33.26 -27.20
C LEU A 348 -13.74 -33.45 -28.52
N GLN A 349 -14.54 -34.50 -28.67
CA GLN A 349 -15.37 -34.73 -29.86
C GLN A 349 -16.79 -34.17 -29.71
N GLU A 350 -17.13 -33.62 -28.54
CA GLU A 350 -18.46 -33.08 -28.25
C GLU A 350 -18.57 -31.61 -28.67
N GLY A 351 -19.77 -31.19 -29.05
CA GLY A 351 -20.09 -29.80 -29.36
C GLY A 351 -19.31 -29.23 -30.56
N THR A 352 -19.24 -27.89 -30.62
CA THR A 352 -18.56 -27.17 -31.70
C THR A 352 -17.16 -26.73 -31.28
N GLU A 353 -16.19 -26.78 -32.19
CA GLU A 353 -14.85 -26.24 -31.94
C GLU A 353 -14.90 -24.73 -31.75
N VAL A 354 -14.17 -24.22 -30.78
CA VAL A 354 -14.05 -22.79 -30.50
C VAL A 354 -12.58 -22.38 -30.58
N LYS A 355 -12.31 -21.27 -31.29
CA LYS A 355 -10.98 -20.67 -31.30
C LYS A 355 -10.69 -20.04 -29.94
N GLU A 356 -9.42 -20.02 -29.55
CA GLU A 356 -9.03 -19.51 -28.24
C GLU A 356 -9.43 -18.04 -28.01
N GLU A 357 -9.44 -17.22 -29.05
CA GLU A 357 -9.87 -15.82 -29.03
C GLU A 357 -11.39 -15.63 -28.85
N ASP A 358 -12.17 -16.67 -29.16
CA ASP A 358 -13.64 -16.67 -29.14
C ASP A 358 -14.22 -17.39 -27.90
N LEU A 359 -13.36 -17.73 -26.94
CA LEU A 359 -13.74 -18.43 -25.72
C LEU A 359 -14.77 -17.65 -24.89
N GLN A 360 -15.83 -18.33 -24.49
CA GLN A 360 -16.88 -17.83 -23.61
C GLN A 360 -16.92 -18.66 -22.33
N PRO A 361 -17.18 -18.03 -21.16
CA PRO A 361 -17.31 -18.77 -19.92
C PRO A 361 -18.36 -19.89 -20.07
N GLY A 362 -18.00 -21.08 -19.59
CA GLY A 362 -18.74 -22.32 -19.87
C GLY A 362 -17.95 -23.24 -20.78
N ASP A 363 -17.28 -22.75 -21.83
CA ASP A 363 -16.55 -23.58 -22.79
C ASP A 363 -15.59 -24.57 -22.12
N ILE A 364 -15.51 -25.78 -22.65
CA ILE A 364 -14.54 -26.78 -22.20
C ILE A 364 -13.23 -26.53 -22.95
N VAL A 365 -12.18 -26.22 -22.22
CA VAL A 365 -10.83 -26.08 -22.76
C VAL A 365 -10.02 -27.34 -22.48
N PHE A 366 -9.19 -27.71 -23.45
CA PHE A 366 -8.42 -28.95 -23.42
C PHE A 366 -6.93 -28.64 -23.45
N PHE A 367 -6.19 -29.33 -22.59
CA PHE A 367 -4.74 -29.25 -22.51
C PHE A 367 -4.14 -30.62 -22.83
N LYS A 368 -3.04 -30.65 -23.57
CA LYS A 368 -2.38 -31.88 -24.03
C LYS A 368 -1.03 -32.06 -23.35
N SER A 369 -0.96 -33.01 -22.43
CA SER A 369 0.28 -33.51 -21.84
C SER A 369 0.45 -34.98 -22.24
N SER A 370 0.70 -35.89 -21.30
CA SER A 370 0.62 -37.34 -21.53
C SER A 370 -0.82 -37.83 -21.81
N SER A 371 -1.82 -37.02 -21.50
CA SER A 371 -3.24 -37.23 -21.79
C SER A 371 -3.94 -35.90 -22.11
N ILE A 372 -5.19 -35.99 -22.58
CA ILE A 372 -6.07 -34.83 -22.74
C ILE A 372 -6.69 -34.49 -21.38
N ILE A 373 -6.42 -33.27 -20.92
CA ILE A 373 -6.90 -32.72 -19.65
C ILE A 373 -7.99 -31.71 -19.96
N PRO A 374 -9.27 -32.01 -19.66
CA PRO A 374 -10.34 -31.03 -19.79
C PRO A 374 -10.38 -30.10 -18.57
N ALA A 375 -10.78 -28.86 -18.79
CA ALA A 375 -11.08 -27.87 -17.77
C ALA A 375 -12.20 -26.94 -18.26
N ILE A 376 -12.87 -26.25 -17.35
CA ILE A 376 -13.96 -25.33 -17.69
C ILE A 376 -13.38 -23.93 -17.77
N TYR A 377 -13.57 -23.24 -18.89
CA TYR A 377 -13.22 -21.83 -19.02
C TYR A 377 -14.21 -20.98 -18.22
N VAL A 378 -13.71 -20.13 -17.33
CA VAL A 378 -14.52 -19.29 -16.43
C VAL A 378 -14.39 -17.80 -16.73
N GLY A 379 -13.84 -17.46 -17.90
CA GLY A 379 -13.63 -16.08 -18.34
C GLY A 379 -12.23 -15.53 -18.03
N ASN A 380 -11.87 -14.40 -18.64
CA ASN A 380 -10.64 -13.64 -18.34
C ASN A 380 -9.32 -14.47 -18.37
N GLY A 381 -9.23 -15.45 -19.26
CA GLY A 381 -8.06 -16.35 -19.33
C GLY A 381 -7.96 -17.34 -18.15
N GLN A 382 -9.01 -17.47 -17.35
CA GLN A 382 -9.09 -18.36 -16.20
C GLN A 382 -9.86 -19.64 -16.51
N ILE A 383 -9.44 -20.72 -15.85
CA ILE A 383 -10.07 -22.04 -15.92
C ILE A 383 -10.33 -22.58 -14.52
N ALA A 384 -11.44 -23.30 -14.36
CA ALA A 384 -11.66 -24.21 -13.25
C ALA A 384 -11.11 -25.59 -13.61
N VAL A 385 -10.19 -26.10 -12.80
CA VAL A 385 -9.49 -27.36 -13.05
C VAL A 385 -9.14 -28.05 -11.74
N VAL A 386 -9.04 -29.38 -11.78
CA VAL A 386 -8.57 -30.18 -10.64
C VAL A 386 -7.06 -30.30 -10.66
N SER A 387 -6.42 -30.01 -9.53
CA SER A 387 -5.00 -30.25 -9.29
C SER A 387 -4.79 -31.26 -8.17
N ARG A 388 -3.69 -32.02 -8.22
CA ARG A 388 -3.41 -33.07 -7.23
C ARG A 388 -3.23 -32.55 -5.81
N THR A 389 -2.78 -31.30 -5.65
CA THR A 389 -2.39 -30.72 -4.36
C THR A 389 -3.44 -29.78 -3.80
N GLU A 390 -4.18 -29.06 -4.65
CA GLU A 390 -5.16 -28.04 -4.21
C GLU A 390 -6.61 -28.45 -4.54
N GLY A 391 -6.83 -29.62 -5.15
CA GLY A 391 -8.17 -30.03 -5.58
C GLY A 391 -8.69 -29.15 -6.72
N VAL A 392 -10.01 -28.96 -6.77
CA VAL A 392 -10.67 -28.03 -7.69
C VAL A 392 -10.20 -26.60 -7.36
N ARG A 393 -9.63 -25.92 -8.35
CA ARG A 393 -9.11 -24.55 -8.20
C ARG A 393 -9.34 -23.72 -9.46
N ILE A 394 -9.33 -22.40 -9.29
CA ILE A 394 -9.20 -21.45 -10.41
C ILE A 394 -7.72 -21.15 -10.66
N THR A 395 -7.33 -21.16 -11.94
CA THR A 395 -6.01 -20.69 -12.38
C THR A 395 -6.13 -19.91 -13.67
N ASN A 396 -5.29 -18.88 -13.85
CA ASN A 396 -5.17 -18.20 -15.13
C ASN A 396 -4.19 -18.97 -16.02
N TYR A 397 -4.72 -19.64 -17.05
CA TYR A 397 -3.93 -20.53 -17.89
C TYR A 397 -3.04 -19.75 -18.87
N LYS A 398 -3.44 -18.53 -19.27
CA LYS A 398 -2.69 -17.66 -20.18
C LYS A 398 -1.35 -17.21 -19.60
N VAL A 399 -1.28 -16.94 -18.30
CA VAL A 399 -0.04 -16.50 -17.62
C VAL A 399 0.70 -17.64 -16.91
N SER A 400 0.15 -18.85 -16.94
CA SER A 400 0.76 -20.04 -16.35
C SER A 400 1.86 -20.60 -17.24
N SER A 401 3.07 -20.76 -16.71
CA SER A 401 4.17 -21.44 -17.40
C SER A 401 3.90 -22.93 -17.65
N TYR A 402 2.99 -23.54 -16.87
CA TYR A 402 2.59 -24.93 -17.07
C TYR A 402 1.45 -25.07 -18.08
N TRP A 403 0.37 -24.30 -17.93
CA TRP A 403 -0.84 -24.50 -18.73
C TRP A 403 -0.77 -23.85 -20.12
N ASN A 404 -0.15 -22.68 -20.25
CA ASN A 404 -0.11 -21.96 -21.52
C ASN A 404 0.55 -22.78 -22.64
N PRO A 405 1.72 -23.43 -22.45
CA PRO A 405 2.39 -24.17 -23.53
C PRO A 405 1.67 -25.45 -23.95
N ILE A 406 0.75 -25.95 -23.12
CA ILE A 406 0.05 -27.22 -23.37
C ILE A 406 -1.43 -27.01 -23.73
N TYR A 407 -1.87 -25.76 -23.93
CA TYR A 407 -3.19 -25.48 -24.49
C TYR A 407 -3.33 -26.19 -25.84
N TYR A 408 -4.46 -26.86 -26.07
CA TYR A 408 -4.64 -27.70 -27.24
C TYR A 408 -5.85 -27.29 -28.10
N SER A 409 -7.05 -27.23 -27.53
CA SER A 409 -8.28 -26.91 -28.27
C SER A 409 -9.40 -26.56 -27.27
N ALA A 410 -10.54 -26.10 -27.76
CA ALA A 410 -11.73 -25.83 -26.96
C ALA A 410 -13.01 -26.27 -27.65
N ARG A 411 -14.02 -26.64 -26.86
CA ARG A 411 -15.35 -27.04 -27.32
C ARG A 411 -16.42 -26.25 -26.59
N ARG A 412 -17.44 -25.83 -27.32
CA ARG A 412 -18.69 -25.28 -26.77
C ARG A 412 -19.79 -26.30 -26.95
N LEU A 413 -20.43 -26.66 -25.85
CA LEU A 413 -21.62 -27.50 -25.89
C LEU A 413 -22.82 -26.62 -26.19
N ASN A 414 -23.66 -27.06 -27.12
CA ASN A 414 -24.92 -26.39 -27.39
C ASN A 414 -25.91 -26.82 -26.30
N VAL A 415 -26.47 -25.85 -25.57
CA VAL A 415 -27.67 -26.09 -24.76
C VAL A 415 -28.81 -26.21 -25.77
N GLU A 416 -29.34 -27.40 -26.00
CA GLU A 416 -30.67 -27.48 -26.63
C GLU A 416 -31.65 -26.85 -25.63
N GLY A 417 -32.33 -25.79 -26.09
CA GLY A 417 -33.14 -24.89 -25.27
C GLY A 417 -34.45 -25.46 -24.76
#